data_AF-A0A257LSA4-F1
#
_entry.id   AF-A0A257LSA4-F1
#
_cell.length_a   1.000
_cell.length_b   1.000
_cell.length_c   1.000
_cell.angle_alpha   90.00
_cell.angle_beta   90.00
_cell.angle_gamma   90.00
#
_symmetry.space_group_name_H-M   'P 1'
#
loop_
_entity.id
_entity.type
_entity.pdbx_description
1 polymer ?
#
loop_
_entity_poly.entity_id
_entity_poly.type
_entity_poly.pdbx_seq_one_letter_code
_entity_poly.pdbx_strand_id
1 'polypeptide(L)'
;MEIPIIWEWLTQYRDKRILEVGNVLSHYFEVDHDVVDRYERGRNVINTDVTEFNSNKKYDLIISISTLEHIGWFWYEEPQNYGKVLVAIEKLKSMLAEGGKLVVTIPVGYNFKLDELIDKGEIEFTQMYCMKRISRDNRWVELSWDEVKHMKYDTPYPGANGLVIGVIEK
;
A
#
# COMPACT_ATOMS: atom_id res chain seq x y z
N MET A 1 4.70 12.21 -3.26
CA MET A 1 4.40 12.44 -1.83
C MET A 1 4.67 11.16 -1.05
N GLU A 2 4.18 10.02 -1.52
CA GLU A 2 4.37 8.71 -0.87
C GLU A 2 5.83 8.26 -0.75
N ILE A 3 6.64 8.44 -1.81
CA ILE A 3 8.04 7.95 -1.84
C ILE A 3 8.87 8.48 -0.66
N PRO A 4 8.93 9.80 -0.35
CA PRO A 4 9.61 10.28 0.85
C PRO A 4 9.09 9.70 2.17
N ILE A 5 7.79 9.44 2.29
CA ILE A 5 7.19 8.88 3.51
C ILE A 5 7.67 7.45 3.72
N ILE A 6 7.59 6.62 2.68
CA ILE A 6 8.03 5.22 2.75
C ILE A 6 9.55 5.13 2.90
N TRP A 7 10.29 6.07 2.30
CA TRP A 7 11.74 6.13 2.44
C TRP A 7 12.21 6.34 3.89
N GLU A 8 11.46 7.14 4.66
CA GLU A 8 11.73 7.32 6.09
C GLU A 8 11.58 6.00 6.86
N TRP A 9 10.53 5.22 6.58
CA TRP A 9 10.36 3.87 7.14
C TRP A 9 11.51 2.93 6.75
N LEU A 10 11.91 2.91 5.49
CA LEU A 10 13.05 2.08 5.04
C LEU A 10 14.35 2.45 5.76
N THR A 11 14.57 3.74 6.01
CA THR A 11 15.75 4.21 6.72
C THR A 11 15.78 3.71 8.16
N GLN A 12 14.64 3.71 8.84
CA GLN A 12 14.50 3.21 10.22
C GLN A 12 14.66 1.68 10.31
N TYR A 13 14.30 0.96 9.24
CA TYR A 13 14.39 -0.49 9.14
C TYR A 13 15.59 -0.97 8.34
N ARG A 14 16.63 -0.13 8.19
CA ARG A 14 17.87 -0.52 7.51
C ARG A 14 18.43 -1.82 8.10
N ASP A 15 18.92 -2.68 7.22
CA ASP A 15 19.49 -4.01 7.55
C ASP A 15 18.49 -5.00 8.18
N LYS A 16 17.18 -4.70 8.11
CA LYS A 16 16.11 -5.62 8.50
C LYS A 16 15.56 -6.39 7.31
N ARG A 17 14.70 -7.38 7.57
CA ARG A 17 14.02 -8.13 6.53
C ARG A 17 12.83 -7.32 6.06
N ILE A 18 12.93 -6.79 4.85
CA ILE A 18 11.91 -5.95 4.23
C ILE A 18 11.28 -6.69 3.06
N LEU A 19 9.95 -6.59 2.95
CA LEU A 19 9.19 -7.00 1.78
C LEU A 19 8.49 -5.79 1.18
N GLU A 20 8.62 -5.59 -0.12
CA GLU A 20 7.80 -4.65 -0.89
C GLU A 20 6.75 -5.40 -1.71
N VAL A 21 5.50 -4.95 -1.62
CA VAL A 21 4.37 -5.44 -2.41
C VAL A 21 4.02 -4.40 -3.47
N GLY A 22 4.22 -4.78 -4.73
CA GLY A 22 4.24 -3.88 -5.88
C GLY A 22 5.63 -3.31 -6.09
N ASN A 23 6.18 -3.43 -7.29
CA ASN A 23 7.56 -3.04 -7.58
C ASN A 23 7.69 -1.52 -7.83
N VAL A 24 7.46 -0.67 -6.82
CA VAL A 24 7.42 0.79 -7.00
C VAL A 24 8.78 1.43 -6.82
N LEU A 25 9.51 1.10 -5.75
CA LEU A 25 10.73 1.80 -5.37
C LEU A 25 11.90 1.56 -6.34
N SER A 26 11.93 0.41 -7.00
CA SER A 26 12.99 0.09 -7.97
C SER A 26 12.98 1.02 -9.20
N HIS A 27 11.86 1.71 -9.45
CA HIS A 27 11.77 2.76 -10.50
C HIS A 27 12.43 4.08 -10.09
N TYR A 28 12.77 4.24 -8.80
CA TYR A 28 13.36 5.47 -8.25
C TYR A 28 14.78 5.25 -7.71
N PHE A 29 15.05 4.08 -7.14
CA PHE A 29 16.30 3.77 -6.44
C PHE A 29 16.74 2.33 -6.70
N GLU A 30 18.01 2.03 -6.45
CA GLU A 30 18.45 0.63 -6.31
C GLU A 30 17.93 0.08 -4.98
N VAL A 31 17.26 -1.07 -5.03
CA VAL A 31 16.64 -1.73 -3.87
C VAL A 31 17.28 -3.09 -3.62
N ASP A 32 17.49 -3.41 -2.34
CA ASP A 32 18.12 -4.66 -1.87
C ASP A 32 17.21 -5.46 -0.92
N HIS A 33 15.90 -5.26 -1.03
CA HIS A 33 14.88 -5.99 -0.29
C HIS A 33 14.09 -6.95 -1.19
N ASP A 34 13.34 -7.87 -0.59
CA ASP A 34 12.48 -8.77 -1.35
C ASP A 34 11.32 -7.97 -1.96
N VAL A 35 11.07 -8.12 -3.26
CA VAL A 35 9.94 -7.47 -3.95
C VAL A 35 9.01 -8.55 -4.50
N VAL A 36 7.72 -8.46 -4.21
CA VAL A 36 6.68 -9.30 -4.82
C VAL A 36 5.79 -8.46 -5.72
N ASP A 37 5.66 -8.87 -6.98
CA ASP A 37 4.83 -8.20 -7.97
C ASP A 37 4.23 -9.22 -8.95
N ARG A 38 2.94 -9.11 -9.26
CA ARG A 38 2.26 -10.06 -10.16
C ARG A 38 2.60 -9.83 -11.64
N TYR A 39 2.85 -8.59 -12.04
CA TYR A 39 2.92 -8.20 -13.45
C TYR A 39 4.34 -7.84 -13.86
N GLU A 40 5.08 -7.17 -13.00
CA GLU A 40 6.45 -6.77 -13.27
C GLU A 40 7.43 -7.93 -13.12
N ARG A 41 8.41 -7.96 -14.02
CA ARG A 41 9.54 -8.88 -14.00
C ARG A 41 10.81 -8.06 -13.96
N GLY A 42 11.70 -8.39 -13.04
CA GLY A 42 12.93 -7.64 -12.84
C GLY A 42 13.94 -8.41 -12.00
N ARG A 43 15.13 -7.84 -11.89
CA ARG A 43 16.14 -8.32 -10.95
C ARG A 43 15.58 -8.16 -9.53
N ASN A 44 15.60 -9.24 -8.75
CA ASN A 44 15.06 -9.31 -7.39
C ASN A 44 13.53 -9.21 -7.24
N VAL A 45 12.77 -9.25 -8.34
CA VAL A 45 11.30 -9.29 -8.31
C VAL A 45 10.80 -10.73 -8.35
N ILE A 46 10.09 -11.14 -7.32
CA ILE A 46 9.38 -12.41 -7.24
C ILE A 46 8.05 -12.22 -7.98
N ASN A 47 8.02 -12.69 -9.24
CA ASN A 47 6.88 -12.48 -10.13
C ASN A 47 5.70 -13.41 -9.77
N THR A 48 4.88 -13.05 -8.78
CA THR A 48 3.73 -13.84 -8.31
C THR A 48 2.63 -12.94 -7.74
N ASP A 49 1.38 -13.43 -7.72
CA ASP A 49 0.31 -12.78 -6.97
C ASP A 49 0.61 -12.84 -5.47
N VAL A 50 0.45 -11.72 -4.76
CA VAL A 50 0.74 -11.64 -3.32
C VAL A 50 -0.12 -12.60 -2.49
N THR A 51 -1.33 -12.92 -2.96
CA THR A 51 -2.20 -13.90 -2.28
C THR A 51 -1.67 -15.33 -2.38
N GLU A 52 -0.84 -15.60 -3.39
CA GLU A 52 -0.19 -16.89 -3.66
C GLU A 52 1.27 -16.91 -3.16
N PHE A 53 1.84 -15.74 -2.84
CA PHE A 53 3.20 -15.63 -2.36
C PHE A 53 3.36 -16.33 -1.00
N ASN A 54 4.26 -17.29 -0.93
CA ASN A 54 4.59 -18.02 0.28
C ASN A 54 6.08 -17.87 0.58
N SER A 55 6.39 -17.43 1.79
CA SER A 55 7.77 -17.35 2.28
C SER A 55 7.84 -17.88 3.71
N ASN A 56 8.90 -18.63 4.02
CA ASN A 56 9.21 -19.01 5.39
C ASN A 56 9.84 -17.84 6.17
N LYS A 57 10.23 -16.75 5.49
CA LYS A 57 10.73 -15.54 6.13
C LYS A 57 9.60 -14.85 6.90
N LYS A 58 9.95 -14.26 8.04
CA LYS A 58 9.14 -13.26 8.71
C LYS A 58 9.79 -11.90 8.49
N TYR A 59 9.00 -10.90 8.12
CA TYR A 59 9.49 -9.58 7.78
C TYR A 59 9.30 -8.62 8.94
N ASP A 60 10.33 -7.81 9.18
CA ASP A 60 10.30 -6.76 10.20
C ASP A 60 9.53 -5.53 9.66
N LEU A 61 9.56 -5.32 8.34
CA LEU A 61 8.78 -4.31 7.63
C LEU A 61 8.22 -4.89 6.32
N ILE A 62 6.95 -4.67 6.08
CA ILE A 62 6.31 -4.86 4.77
C ILE A 62 5.80 -3.50 4.31
N ILE A 63 6.08 -3.13 3.07
CA ILE A 63 5.60 -1.88 2.47
C ILE A 63 4.74 -2.18 1.24
N SER A 64 3.73 -1.34 1.01
CA SER A 64 2.98 -1.33 -0.25
C SER A 64 2.65 0.12 -0.63
N ILE A 65 3.12 0.55 -1.80
CA ILE A 65 2.98 1.92 -2.26
C ILE A 65 1.98 1.95 -3.39
N SER A 66 0.79 2.52 -3.19
CA SER A 66 -0.25 2.61 -4.24
C SER A 66 -0.37 1.32 -5.07
N THR A 67 -0.55 0.19 -4.37
CA THR A 67 -0.61 -1.14 -4.99
C THR A 67 -1.82 -1.95 -4.54
N LEU A 68 -2.18 -1.92 -3.24
CA LEU A 68 -3.28 -2.74 -2.73
C LEU A 68 -4.63 -2.38 -3.35
N GLU A 69 -4.85 -1.13 -3.74
CA GLU A 69 -6.06 -0.65 -4.41
C GLU A 69 -6.31 -1.32 -5.77
N HIS A 70 -5.29 -1.93 -6.36
CA HIS A 70 -5.36 -2.62 -7.63
C HIS A 70 -5.78 -4.10 -7.49
N ILE A 71 -5.59 -4.69 -6.32
CA ILE A 71 -5.85 -6.12 -6.07
C ILE A 71 -7.36 -6.36 -6.03
N GLY A 72 -7.89 -7.24 -6.89
CA GLY A 72 -9.32 -7.53 -6.92
C GLY A 72 -10.17 -6.49 -7.67
N TRP A 73 -9.54 -5.43 -8.19
CA TRP A 73 -10.22 -4.24 -8.72
C TRP A 73 -10.16 -4.12 -10.24
N PHE A 74 -8.99 -4.36 -10.85
CA PHE A 74 -8.73 -4.01 -12.25
C PHE A 74 -9.70 -4.65 -13.25
N TRP A 75 -9.95 -3.93 -14.36
CA TRP A 75 -10.90 -4.27 -15.43
C TRP A 75 -10.61 -5.58 -16.20
N TYR A 76 -9.46 -6.23 -15.98
CA TYR A 76 -9.13 -7.52 -16.59
C TYR A 76 -9.25 -8.70 -15.59
N GLU A 77 -9.55 -8.44 -14.31
CA GLU A 77 -10.03 -9.48 -13.40
C GLU A 77 -11.56 -9.59 -13.56
N GLU A 78 -12.03 -10.50 -14.42
CA GLU A 78 -13.45 -10.83 -14.55
C GLU A 78 -13.75 -12.23 -13.99
N PRO A 79 -14.66 -12.35 -12.98
CA PRO A 79 -15.31 -11.26 -12.26
C PRO A 79 -14.36 -10.53 -11.30
N GLN A 80 -14.64 -9.26 -11.05
CA GLN A 80 -13.92 -8.50 -10.02
C GLN A 80 -14.09 -9.16 -8.66
N ASN A 81 -13.01 -9.26 -7.89
CA ASN A 81 -13.01 -9.86 -6.55
C ASN A 81 -12.55 -8.83 -5.52
N TYR A 82 -13.47 -7.95 -5.11
CA TYR A 82 -13.16 -6.89 -4.15
C TYR A 82 -12.69 -7.41 -2.79
N GLY A 83 -13.02 -8.66 -2.42
CA GLY A 83 -12.54 -9.29 -1.18
C GLY A 83 -11.09 -9.77 -1.25
N LYS A 84 -10.48 -9.83 -2.44
CA LYS A 84 -9.11 -10.30 -2.63
C LYS A 84 -8.09 -9.44 -1.90
N VAL A 85 -8.34 -8.15 -1.76
CA VAL A 85 -7.47 -7.24 -0.99
C VAL A 85 -7.43 -7.60 0.50
N LEU A 86 -8.55 -8.05 1.09
CA LEU A 86 -8.58 -8.52 2.48
C LEU A 86 -7.74 -9.79 2.65
N VAL A 87 -7.84 -10.72 1.69
CA VAL A 87 -7.00 -11.93 1.67
C VAL A 87 -5.53 -11.57 1.56
N ALA A 88 -5.18 -10.58 0.73
CA ALA A 88 -3.82 -10.08 0.60
C ALA A 88 -3.32 -9.47 1.92
N ILE A 89 -4.11 -8.62 2.58
CA ILE A 89 -3.74 -8.00 3.86
C ILE A 89 -3.52 -9.06 4.94
N GLU A 90 -4.41 -10.03 5.08
CA GLU A 90 -4.25 -11.12 6.05
C GLU A 90 -3.01 -11.99 5.74
N LYS A 91 -2.73 -12.22 4.46
CA LYS A 91 -1.51 -12.91 4.04
C LYS A 91 -0.27 -12.14 4.47
N LEU A 92 -0.22 -10.83 4.25
CA LEU A 92 0.90 -9.97 4.65
C LEU A 92 1.06 -9.94 6.18
N LYS A 93 -0.03 -9.77 6.93
CA LYS A 93 -0.04 -9.85 8.40
C LYS A 93 0.54 -11.16 8.91
N SER A 94 0.19 -12.28 8.27
CA SER A 94 0.72 -13.60 8.63
C SER A 94 2.24 -13.70 8.49
N MET A 95 2.84 -12.92 7.58
CA MET A 95 4.28 -12.88 7.32
C MET A 95 5.05 -11.87 8.17
N LEU A 96 4.39 -11.06 8.99
CA LEU A 96 5.06 -10.17 9.93
C LEU A 96 5.80 -10.97 11.02
N ALA A 97 7.01 -10.52 11.34
CA ALA A 97 7.72 -10.88 12.55
C ALA A 97 7.01 -10.28 13.78
N GLU A 98 7.39 -10.73 14.98
CA GLU A 98 6.93 -10.10 16.23
C GLU A 98 7.36 -8.63 16.26
N GLY A 99 6.44 -7.69 16.50
CA GLY A 99 6.71 -6.25 16.42
C GLY A 99 6.98 -5.75 14.99
N GLY A 100 6.74 -6.59 13.98
CA GLY A 100 6.84 -6.21 12.57
C GLY A 100 5.69 -5.31 12.14
N LYS A 101 5.93 -4.47 11.14
CA LYS A 101 4.94 -3.52 10.63
C LYS A 101 4.63 -3.72 9.16
N LEU A 102 3.36 -3.61 8.80
CA LEU A 102 2.89 -3.39 7.44
C LEU A 102 2.53 -1.92 7.28
N VAL A 103 3.20 -1.22 6.37
CA VAL A 103 2.95 0.19 6.06
C VAL A 103 2.44 0.29 4.62
N VAL A 104 1.26 0.87 4.45
CA VAL A 104 0.60 0.96 3.14
C VAL A 104 0.25 2.40 2.81
N THR A 105 0.41 2.80 1.56
CA THR A 105 -0.17 4.04 1.03
C THR A 105 -1.26 3.69 0.01
N ILE A 106 -2.44 4.30 0.19
CA ILE A 106 -3.63 4.01 -0.63
C ILE A 106 -4.20 5.34 -1.13
N PRO A 107 -4.28 5.56 -2.45
CA PRO A 107 -4.90 6.75 -3.01
C PRO A 107 -6.44 6.67 -2.87
N VAL A 108 -7.01 7.64 -2.15
CA VAL A 108 -8.45 7.71 -1.92
C VAL A 108 -9.18 8.02 -3.22
N GLY A 109 -10.29 7.33 -3.45
CA GLY A 109 -11.14 7.51 -4.62
C GLY A 109 -10.63 6.82 -5.88
N TYR A 110 -9.57 6.02 -5.81
CA TYR A 110 -9.13 5.16 -6.92
C TYR A 110 -9.97 3.88 -6.99
N ASN A 111 -10.07 3.18 -5.85
CA ASN A 111 -10.90 1.99 -5.68
C ASN A 111 -11.91 2.26 -4.57
N PHE A 112 -13.12 2.68 -4.95
CA PHE A 112 -14.17 3.04 -3.99
C PHE A 112 -14.61 1.85 -3.12
N LYS A 113 -14.39 0.61 -3.57
CA LYS A 113 -14.67 -0.58 -2.75
C LYS A 113 -13.65 -0.75 -1.65
N LEU A 114 -12.37 -0.50 -1.92
CA LEU A 114 -11.36 -0.45 -0.87
C LEU A 114 -11.64 0.70 0.11
N ASP A 115 -12.04 1.87 -0.37
CA ASP A 115 -12.43 3.00 0.49
C ASP A 115 -13.62 2.62 1.40
N GLU A 116 -14.63 1.91 0.89
CA GLU A 116 -15.74 1.38 1.70
C GLU A 116 -15.28 0.38 2.77
N LEU A 117 -14.30 -0.48 2.47
CA LEU A 117 -13.75 -1.45 3.44
C LEU A 117 -13.03 -0.73 4.59
N ILE A 118 -12.31 0.35 4.27
CA ILE A 118 -11.67 1.21 5.29
C ILE A 118 -12.75 1.93 6.13
N ASP A 119 -13.76 2.54 5.50
CA ASP A 119 -14.83 3.27 6.20
C ASP A 119 -15.66 2.39 7.14
N LYS A 120 -15.85 1.11 6.78
CA LYS A 120 -16.55 0.12 7.61
C LYS A 120 -15.68 -0.50 8.70
N GLY A 121 -14.37 -0.23 8.71
CA GLY A 121 -13.43 -0.86 9.63
C GLY A 121 -13.14 -2.33 9.33
N GLU A 122 -13.37 -2.80 8.09
CA GLU A 122 -12.99 -4.17 7.68
C GLU A 122 -11.47 -4.30 7.49
N ILE A 123 -10.77 -3.18 7.32
CA ILE A 123 -9.31 -3.10 7.38
C ILE A 123 -8.95 -2.31 8.64
N GLU A 124 -8.48 -3.02 9.65
CA GLU A 124 -8.09 -2.43 10.93
C GLU A 124 -6.62 -2.01 10.90
N PHE A 125 -6.40 -0.69 10.78
CA PHE A 125 -5.09 -0.08 10.96
C PHE A 125 -4.84 0.20 12.45
N THR A 126 -3.66 -0.16 12.96
CA THR A 126 -3.22 0.26 14.30
C THR A 126 -2.94 1.77 14.35
N GLN A 127 -2.51 2.34 13.22
CA GLN A 127 -2.39 3.78 13.02
C GLN A 127 -2.82 4.13 11.59
N MET A 128 -3.57 5.22 11.44
CA MET A 128 -4.02 5.71 10.14
C MET A 128 -3.83 7.22 10.07
N TYR A 129 -3.15 7.67 9.02
CA TYR A 129 -2.97 9.08 8.69
C TYR A 129 -3.62 9.36 7.35
N CYS A 130 -4.25 10.52 7.21
CA CYS A 130 -4.96 10.91 6.00
C CYS A 130 -4.42 12.24 5.50
N MET A 131 -4.08 12.31 4.21
CA MET A 131 -3.50 13.48 3.59
C MET A 131 -4.39 13.97 2.47
N LYS A 132 -4.55 15.30 2.37
CA LYS A 132 -5.24 15.98 1.27
C LYS A 132 -4.28 16.84 0.48
N ARG A 133 -4.26 16.69 -0.84
CA ARG A 133 -3.57 17.57 -1.77
C ARG A 133 -4.34 18.88 -1.89
N ILE A 134 -3.68 19.99 -1.62
CA ILE A 134 -4.31 21.32 -1.62
C ILE A 134 -3.90 22.17 -2.84
N SER A 135 -2.99 21.68 -3.68
CA SER A 135 -2.40 22.50 -4.75
C SER A 135 -1.82 21.71 -5.91
N ARG A 136 -1.71 22.37 -7.07
CA ARG A 136 -1.10 21.81 -8.29
C ARG A 136 0.37 21.47 -8.11
N ASP A 137 1.12 22.27 -7.37
CA ASP A 137 2.52 22.07 -6.99
C ASP A 137 2.72 20.98 -5.92
N ASN A 138 1.69 20.17 -5.65
CA ASN A 138 1.77 18.96 -4.84
C ASN A 138 2.05 19.21 -3.34
N ARG A 139 1.49 20.29 -2.78
CA ARG A 139 1.43 20.49 -1.32
C ARG A 139 0.28 19.71 -0.70
N TRP A 140 0.54 19.12 0.46
CA TRP A 140 -0.39 18.27 1.20
C TRP A 140 -0.57 18.76 2.63
N VAL A 141 -1.75 18.53 3.18
CA VAL A 141 -2.07 18.75 4.60
C VAL A 141 -2.66 17.47 5.17
N GLU A 142 -2.37 17.20 6.44
CA GLU A 142 -3.00 16.10 7.16
C GLU A 142 -4.41 16.50 7.60
N LEU A 143 -5.37 15.59 7.45
CA LEU A 143 -6.77 15.74 7.83
C LEU A 143 -7.30 14.44 8.41
N SER A 144 -8.54 14.46 8.91
CA SER A 144 -9.23 13.24 9.34
C SER A 144 -9.74 12.39 8.15
N TRP A 145 -10.03 11.11 8.40
CA TRP A 145 -10.66 10.23 7.41
C TRP A 145 -11.98 10.81 6.87
N ASP A 146 -12.83 11.33 7.75
CA ASP A 146 -14.13 11.92 7.36
C ASP A 146 -13.99 13.10 6.39
N GLU A 147 -12.87 13.84 6.45
CA GLU A 147 -12.60 14.96 5.55
C GLU A 147 -12.05 14.53 4.18
N VAL A 148 -11.49 13.31 4.07
CA VAL A 148 -10.85 12.83 2.83
C VAL A 148 -11.61 11.71 2.13
N LYS A 149 -12.46 10.94 2.82
CA LYS A 149 -13.08 9.71 2.29
C LYS A 149 -13.99 9.88 1.06
N HIS A 150 -14.40 11.11 0.76
CA HIS A 150 -15.22 11.45 -0.41
C HIS A 150 -14.42 12.10 -1.54
N MET A 151 -13.10 12.17 -1.41
CA MET A 151 -12.22 12.67 -2.45
C MET A 151 -12.21 11.72 -3.66
N LYS A 152 -11.91 12.28 -4.83
CA LYS A 152 -11.85 11.53 -6.08
C LYS A 152 -10.42 11.46 -6.56
N TYR A 153 -10.05 10.31 -7.11
CA TYR A 153 -8.84 10.21 -7.90
C TYR A 153 -8.95 11.11 -9.15
N ASP A 154 -7.83 11.65 -9.62
CA ASP A 154 -7.72 12.56 -10.78
C ASP A 154 -8.52 13.87 -10.70
N THR A 155 -9.10 14.24 -9.55
CA THR A 155 -9.83 15.50 -9.38
C THR A 155 -9.65 16.07 -7.97
N PRO A 156 -9.31 17.37 -7.81
CA PRO A 156 -9.18 18.41 -8.85
C PRO A 156 -7.84 18.41 -9.60
N TYR A 157 -6.87 17.60 -9.18
CA TYR A 157 -5.56 17.49 -9.83
C TYR A 157 -5.35 16.07 -10.37
N PRO A 158 -4.57 15.87 -11.44
CA PRO A 158 -4.20 14.53 -11.88
C PRO A 158 -3.50 13.73 -10.79
N GLY A 159 -3.80 12.43 -10.72
CA GLY A 159 -3.34 11.49 -9.72
C GLY A 159 -4.14 11.54 -8.41
N ALA A 160 -3.51 11.06 -7.34
CA ALA A 160 -4.09 11.08 -6.00
C ALA A 160 -4.32 12.52 -5.50
N ASN A 161 -5.50 12.75 -4.91
CA ASN A 161 -5.83 13.99 -4.21
C ASN A 161 -6.10 13.75 -2.72
N GLY A 162 -6.57 12.56 -2.35
CA GLY A 162 -6.55 12.05 -0.99
C GLY A 162 -5.61 10.85 -0.90
N LEU A 163 -4.94 10.68 0.24
CA LEU A 163 -4.08 9.53 0.50
C LEU A 163 -4.30 9.04 1.93
N VAL A 164 -4.48 7.74 2.09
CA VAL A 164 -4.37 7.05 3.38
C VAL A 164 -2.97 6.49 3.53
N ILE A 165 -2.38 6.68 4.69
CA ILE A 165 -1.16 5.99 5.14
C ILE A 165 -1.59 5.11 6.32
N GLY A 166 -1.68 3.81 6.07
CA GLY A 166 -2.10 2.82 7.06
C GLY A 166 -0.89 2.07 7.62
N VAL A 167 -0.89 1.85 8.93
CA VAL A 167 0.07 0.99 9.62
C VAL A 167 -0.70 -0.14 10.31
N ILE A 168 -0.20 -1.36 10.16
CA ILE A 168 -0.63 -2.53 10.94
C ILE A 168 0.60 -3.08 11.65
N GLU A 169 0.53 -3.18 12.97
CA GLU A 169 1.57 -3.75 13.82
C GLU A 169 1.11 -5.11 14.35
N LYS A 170 2.03 -6.06 14.41
CA LYS A 170 1.78 -7.42 14.90
C LYS A 170 2.19 -7.58 16.37
#